data_AF-A0A6H0HBC5-F1
#
_entry.id   AF-A0A6H0HBC5-F1
#
_cell.length_a   1.000
_cell.length_b   1.000
_cell.length_c   1.000
_cell.angle_alpha   90.00
_cell.angle_beta   90.00
_cell.angle_gamma   90.00
#
_symmetry.space_group_name_H-M   'P 1'
#
loop_
_entity.id
_entity.type
_entity.pdbx_description
1 polymer ?
#
loop_
_entity_poly.entity_id
_entity_poly.type
_entity_poly.pdbx_seq_one_letter_code
_entity_poly.pdbx_strand_id
1 'polypeptide(L)'
;MNSTWQKCIGWFLIALLFASYITINNIVFLKVNQQESENNIEALTGNIDELRALLEINQSRIEKKIFDFKRSLLTQCEQIGDGSARYRNLAKLLLLVVKMKNSLLQEAKFDNYINSMKPLISELDDPEIENAVNELESLEEINTLRELNLSFEKTIAIINYNKGTLFQKIISNWVKIRDKNDPLRTKFAEIEKLVNDNDWQSVAAAVGSLINPEFKPWLNRLNSFIVASKNISIIYHHLLQYVS
;
A
#
# COMPACT_ATOMS: atom_id res chain seq x y z
N MET A 1 13.48 -0.02 -31.38
CA MET A 1 13.12 1.33 -30.87
C MET A 1 13.74 1.46 -29.49
N ASN A 2 14.56 2.49 -29.25
CA ASN A 2 15.49 2.51 -28.11
C ASN A 2 14.72 2.56 -26.76
N SER A 3 15.14 1.79 -25.75
CA SER A 3 14.41 1.59 -24.49
C SER A 3 14.18 2.90 -23.70
N THR A 4 15.07 3.87 -23.88
CA THR A 4 14.95 5.23 -23.34
C THR A 4 13.76 5.99 -23.91
N TRP A 5 13.47 5.83 -25.20
CA TRP A 5 12.37 6.51 -25.87
C TRP A 5 11.01 5.98 -25.41
N GLN A 6 10.88 4.68 -25.13
CA GLN A 6 9.65 4.11 -24.56
C GLN A 6 9.37 4.63 -23.14
N LYS A 7 10.39 4.79 -22.30
CA LYS A 7 10.25 5.39 -20.97
C LYS A 7 9.85 6.86 -21.04
N CYS A 8 10.47 7.63 -21.93
CA CYS A 8 10.11 9.05 -22.14
C CYS A 8 8.67 9.21 -22.64
N ILE A 9 8.21 8.36 -23.56
CA ILE A 9 6.81 8.37 -24.04
C ILE A 9 5.84 7.99 -22.92
N GLY A 10 6.18 7.01 -22.07
CA GLY A 10 5.37 6.62 -20.92
C GLY A 10 5.17 7.76 -19.92
N TRP A 11 6.27 8.44 -19.54
CA TRP A 11 6.21 9.61 -18.66
C TRP A 11 5.48 10.79 -19.29
N PHE A 12 5.66 11.02 -20.60
CA PHE A 12 4.95 12.06 -21.32
C PHE A 12 3.43 11.81 -21.33
N LEU A 13 2.99 10.56 -21.54
CA LEU A 13 1.57 10.20 -21.49
C LEU A 13 0.96 10.39 -20.09
N ILE A 14 1.70 10.06 -19.03
CA ILE A 14 1.26 10.29 -17.65
C ILE A 14 1.12 11.79 -17.36
N ALA A 15 2.12 12.60 -17.76
CA ALA A 15 2.06 14.05 -17.59
C ALA A 15 0.88 14.68 -18.37
N LEU A 16 0.59 14.17 -19.57
CA LEU A 16 -0.50 14.65 -20.41
C LEU A 16 -1.88 14.29 -19.82
N LEU A 17 -2.01 13.13 -19.17
CA LEU A 17 -3.21 12.74 -18.40
C LEU A 17 -3.42 13.61 -17.16
N PHE A 18 -2.35 13.96 -16.45
CA PHE A 18 -2.45 14.88 -15.30
C PHE A 18 -2.81 16.30 -15.74
N ALA A 19 -2.21 16.80 -16.81
CA ALA A 19 -2.51 18.12 -17.35
C ALA A 19 -3.95 18.20 -17.88
N SER A 20 -4.44 17.16 -18.58
CA SER A 20 -5.83 17.14 -19.06
C SER A 20 -6.82 17.07 -17.90
N TYR A 21 -6.55 16.27 -16.87
CA TYR A 21 -7.38 16.21 -15.67
C TYR A 21 -7.49 17.57 -14.95
N ILE A 22 -6.36 18.25 -14.72
CA ILE A 22 -6.34 19.59 -14.09
C ILE A 22 -7.09 20.61 -14.95
N THR A 23 -6.89 20.58 -16.27
CA THR A 23 -7.54 21.53 -17.20
C THR A 23 -9.05 21.32 -17.21
N ILE A 24 -9.52 20.06 -17.26
CA ILE A 24 -10.96 19.73 -17.21
C ILE A 24 -11.55 20.16 -15.87
N ASN A 25 -10.88 19.87 -14.75
CA ASN A 25 -11.39 20.20 -13.43
C ASN A 25 -11.47 21.72 -13.21
N ASN A 26 -10.49 22.47 -13.72
CA ASN A 26 -10.50 23.93 -13.68
C ASN A 26 -11.57 24.55 -14.59
N ILE A 27 -11.83 23.97 -15.78
CA ILE A 27 -12.94 24.40 -16.64
C ILE A 27 -14.29 24.14 -15.97
N VAL A 28 -14.48 22.97 -15.36
CA VAL A 28 -15.70 22.63 -14.62
C VAL A 28 -15.88 23.58 -13.42
N PHE A 29 -14.82 23.84 -12.65
CA PHE A 29 -14.88 24.73 -11.48
C PHE A 29 -15.11 26.21 -11.86
N LEU A 30 -14.43 26.73 -12.88
CA LEU A 30 -14.62 28.10 -13.37
C LEU A 30 -16.03 28.32 -13.93
N LYS A 31 -16.63 27.29 -14.51
CA LYS A 31 -17.94 27.39 -15.17
C LYS A 31 -19.12 27.07 -14.24
N VAL A 32 -18.92 26.30 -13.16
CA VAL A 32 -19.90 26.17 -12.06
C VAL A 32 -20.07 27.50 -11.30
N ASN A 33 -19.02 28.33 -11.26
CA ASN A 33 -19.11 29.70 -10.72
C ASN A 33 -19.69 30.73 -11.70
N GLN A 34 -19.90 30.38 -12.97
CA GLN A 34 -20.49 31.25 -13.99
C GLN A 34 -21.80 30.66 -14.52
N GLN A 35 -22.92 31.20 -14.00
CA GLN A 35 -24.24 31.33 -14.63
C GLN A 35 -25.40 30.45 -14.15
N GLU A 36 -26.33 31.13 -13.47
CA GLU A 36 -27.75 31.23 -13.86
C GLU A 36 -27.91 31.43 -15.38
N SER A 37 -28.28 30.39 -16.12
CA SER A 37 -29.18 30.48 -17.30
C SER A 37 -29.56 29.07 -17.77
N GLU A 38 -30.84 28.71 -17.72
CA GLU A 38 -31.34 27.36 -18.00
C GLU A 38 -31.04 26.84 -19.43
N ASN A 39 -30.93 27.72 -20.44
CA ASN A 39 -30.61 27.31 -21.82
C ASN A 39 -29.19 26.75 -22.01
N ASN A 40 -28.26 27.05 -21.10
CA ASN A 40 -26.91 26.50 -21.13
C ASN A 40 -26.84 25.11 -20.48
N ILE A 41 -27.82 24.72 -19.66
CA ILE A 41 -27.80 23.46 -18.91
C ILE A 41 -28.07 22.25 -19.82
N GLU A 42 -28.99 22.38 -20.79
CA GLU A 42 -29.31 21.29 -21.74
C GLU A 42 -28.15 21.02 -22.71
N ALA A 43 -27.54 22.08 -23.25
CA ALA A 43 -26.32 21.98 -24.07
C ALA A 43 -25.11 21.48 -23.26
N LEU A 44 -25.00 21.84 -21.98
CA LEU A 44 -23.95 21.34 -21.09
C LEU A 44 -24.16 19.86 -20.75
N THR A 45 -25.40 19.42 -20.54
CA THR A 45 -25.73 18.01 -20.27
C THR A 45 -25.37 17.13 -21.46
N GLY A 46 -25.72 17.56 -22.69
CA GLY A 46 -25.31 16.86 -23.91
C GLY A 46 -23.78 16.78 -24.06
N ASN A 47 -23.06 17.87 -23.78
CA ASN A 47 -21.59 17.88 -23.81
C ASN A 47 -20.96 17.00 -22.71
N ILE A 48 -21.58 16.92 -21.53
CA ILE A 48 -21.13 16.06 -20.43
C ILE A 48 -21.38 14.59 -20.77
N ASP A 49 -22.51 14.26 -21.40
CA ASP A 49 -22.81 12.89 -21.83
C ASP A 49 -21.89 12.43 -22.97
N GLU A 50 -21.55 13.33 -23.91
CA GLU A 50 -20.55 13.06 -24.94
C GLU A 50 -19.16 12.86 -24.32
N LEU A 51 -18.78 13.68 -23.34
CA LEU A 51 -17.51 13.54 -22.62
C LEU A 51 -17.47 12.25 -21.79
N ARG A 52 -18.58 11.84 -21.18
CA ARG A 52 -18.73 10.55 -20.48
C ARG A 52 -18.58 9.38 -21.45
N ALA A 53 -19.24 9.44 -22.61
CA ALA A 53 -19.11 8.40 -23.63
C ALA A 53 -17.66 8.29 -24.16
N LEU A 54 -16.99 9.42 -24.37
CA LEU A 54 -15.58 9.44 -24.76
C LEU A 54 -14.66 8.89 -23.66
N LEU A 55 -14.96 9.15 -22.39
CA LEU A 55 -14.23 8.56 -21.25
C LEU A 55 -14.42 7.04 -21.19
N GLU A 56 -15.64 6.53 -21.34
CA GLU A 56 -15.92 5.09 -21.35
C GLU A 56 -15.24 4.37 -22.54
N ILE A 57 -15.26 4.98 -23.73
CA ILE A 57 -14.54 4.45 -24.91
C ILE A 57 -13.03 4.43 -24.66
N ASN A 58 -12.48 5.48 -24.05
CA ASN A 58 -11.05 5.51 -23.75
C ASN A 58 -10.67 4.54 -22.64
N GLN A 59 -11.51 4.39 -21.61
CA GLN A 59 -11.32 3.42 -20.54
C GLN A 59 -11.33 1.99 -21.10
N SER A 60 -12.32 1.63 -21.91
CA SER A 60 -12.37 0.29 -22.54
C SER A 60 -11.17 0.04 -23.48
N ARG A 61 -10.70 1.06 -24.20
CA ARG A 61 -9.47 0.97 -25.01
C ARG A 61 -8.22 0.74 -24.16
N ILE A 62 -8.12 1.39 -23.01
CA ILE A 62 -7.01 1.21 -22.06
C ILE A 62 -7.06 -0.19 -21.47
N GLU A 63 -8.24 -0.64 -21.00
CA GLU A 63 -8.45 -1.99 -20.48
C GLU A 63 -8.08 -3.06 -21.51
N LYS A 64 -8.50 -2.88 -22.77
CA LYS A 64 -8.12 -3.76 -23.87
C LYS A 64 -6.61 -3.77 -24.11
N LYS A 65 -5.95 -2.61 -24.13
CA LYS A 65 -4.48 -2.54 -24.28
C LYS A 65 -3.74 -3.19 -23.12
N ILE A 66 -4.24 -3.05 -21.88
CA ILE A 66 -3.69 -3.73 -20.71
C ILE A 66 -3.86 -5.24 -20.84
N PHE A 67 -5.04 -5.69 -21.29
CA PHE A 67 -5.31 -7.11 -21.53
C PHE A 67 -4.41 -7.68 -22.63
N ASP A 68 -4.30 -7.01 -23.78
CA ASP A 68 -3.46 -7.42 -24.90
C ASP A 68 -1.98 -7.44 -24.51
N PHE A 69 -1.53 -6.47 -23.71
CA PHE A 69 -0.17 -6.44 -23.15
C PHE A 69 0.08 -7.61 -22.21
N LYS A 70 -0.83 -7.88 -21.25
CA LYS A 70 -0.77 -9.06 -20.37
C LYS A 70 -0.72 -10.36 -21.17
N ARG A 71 -1.55 -10.47 -22.21
CA ARG A 71 -1.58 -11.63 -23.11
C ARG A 71 -0.25 -11.79 -23.85
N SER A 72 0.33 -10.71 -24.38
CA SER A 72 1.61 -10.74 -25.09
C SER A 72 2.79 -11.16 -24.20
N LEU A 73 2.77 -10.78 -22.92
CA LEU A 73 3.74 -11.23 -21.93
C LEU A 73 3.59 -12.73 -21.62
N LEU A 74 2.35 -13.23 -21.55
CA LEU A 74 2.06 -14.65 -21.36
C LEU A 74 2.55 -15.49 -22.56
N THR A 75 2.31 -15.06 -23.80
CA THR A 75 2.79 -15.79 -24.99
C THR A 75 4.31 -15.75 -25.15
N GLN A 76 4.99 -14.67 -24.74
CA GLN A 76 6.46 -14.63 -24.70
C GLN A 76 7.03 -15.58 -23.63
N CYS A 77 6.34 -15.73 -22.50
CA CYS A 77 6.71 -16.74 -21.51
C CYS A 77 6.49 -18.17 -22.05
N GLU A 78 5.41 -18.48 -22.76
CA GLU A 78 5.13 -19.84 -23.25
C GLU A 78 6.09 -20.36 -24.35
N GLN A 79 6.80 -19.48 -25.06
CA GLN A 79 7.71 -19.87 -26.15
C GLN A 79 9.15 -20.20 -25.71
N ILE A 80 9.49 -19.91 -24.46
CA ILE A 80 10.80 -20.24 -23.89
C ILE A 80 10.63 -21.65 -23.27
N GLY A 81 11.52 -22.61 -23.55
CA GLY A 81 11.47 -23.93 -22.87
C GLY A 81 11.59 -23.80 -21.34
N ASP A 82 11.56 -24.90 -20.59
CA ASP A 82 11.66 -25.09 -19.11
C ASP A 82 11.95 -23.84 -18.20
N GLY A 83 12.90 -22.97 -18.55
CA GLY A 83 13.05 -21.63 -17.99
C GLY A 83 11.78 -20.74 -17.98
N SER A 84 10.85 -20.91 -18.92
CA SER A 84 9.53 -20.26 -18.95
C SER A 84 8.72 -20.46 -17.67
N ALA A 85 8.66 -21.71 -17.21
CA ALA A 85 7.93 -22.06 -16.01
C ALA A 85 8.59 -21.42 -14.79
N ARG A 86 9.94 -21.44 -14.73
CA ARG A 86 10.72 -20.81 -13.68
C ARG A 86 10.51 -19.29 -13.63
N TYR A 87 10.60 -18.58 -14.76
CA TYR A 87 10.35 -17.13 -14.81
C TYR A 87 8.90 -16.78 -14.48
N ARG A 88 7.94 -17.60 -14.92
CA ARG A 88 6.52 -17.45 -14.56
C ARG A 88 6.29 -17.63 -13.06
N ASN A 89 6.92 -18.63 -12.45
CA ASN A 89 6.80 -18.92 -11.02
C ASN A 89 7.48 -17.83 -10.18
N LEU A 90 8.64 -17.33 -10.61
CA LEU A 90 9.32 -16.18 -10.00
C LEU A 90 8.47 -14.91 -10.07
N ALA A 91 7.87 -14.62 -11.23
CA ALA A 91 6.97 -13.47 -11.39
C ALA A 91 5.72 -13.60 -10.52
N LYS A 92 5.16 -14.81 -10.41
CA LYS A 92 4.03 -15.11 -9.51
C LYS A 92 4.41 -14.91 -8.04
N LEU A 93 5.60 -15.37 -7.63
CA LEU A 93 6.13 -15.15 -6.29
C LEU A 93 6.29 -13.67 -5.96
N LEU A 94 6.96 -12.91 -6.83
CA LEU A 94 7.12 -11.47 -6.65
C LEU A 94 5.78 -10.75 -6.54
N LEU A 95 4.79 -11.13 -7.35
CA LEU A 95 3.45 -10.57 -7.27
C LEU A 95 2.78 -10.87 -5.92
N LEU A 96 2.87 -12.12 -5.43
CA LEU A 96 2.31 -12.50 -4.13
C LEU A 96 2.97 -11.74 -2.98
N VAL A 97 4.30 -11.59 -3.01
CA VAL A 97 5.06 -10.83 -2.01
C VAL A 97 4.67 -9.35 -2.01
N VAL A 98 4.54 -8.73 -3.18
CA VAL A 98 4.11 -7.33 -3.30
C VAL A 98 2.66 -7.16 -2.81
N LYS A 99 1.76 -8.09 -3.14
CA LYS A 99 0.38 -8.07 -2.63
C LYS A 99 0.35 -8.17 -1.10
N MET A 100 1.15 -9.08 -0.53
CA MET A 100 1.25 -9.26 0.91
C MET A 100 1.79 -8.01 1.61
N LYS A 101 2.82 -7.36 1.04
CA LYS A 101 3.32 -6.05 1.51
C LYS A 101 2.25 -4.97 1.47
N ASN A 102 1.52 -4.85 0.36
CA ASN A 102 0.48 -3.84 0.21
C ASN A 102 -0.67 -4.08 1.19
N SER A 103 -1.08 -5.33 1.37
CA SER A 103 -2.10 -5.70 2.33
C SER A 103 -1.71 -5.32 3.76
N LEU A 104 -0.46 -5.60 4.14
CA LEU A 104 0.08 -5.23 5.45
C LEU A 104 0.05 -3.71 5.71
N LEU A 105 0.26 -2.89 4.68
CA LEU A 105 0.36 -1.44 4.81
C LEU A 105 -0.99 -0.71 4.65
N GLN A 106 -1.86 -1.17 3.76
CA GLN A 106 -2.98 -0.35 3.26
C GLN A 106 -4.36 -0.97 3.53
N GLU A 107 -4.43 -2.29 3.70
CA GLU A 107 -5.71 -2.98 3.77
C GLU A 107 -6.28 -3.04 5.21
N ALA A 108 -7.57 -3.36 5.26
CA ALA A 108 -8.29 -3.49 6.53
C ALA A 108 -7.88 -4.73 7.31
N LYS A 109 -7.41 -5.77 6.62
CA LYS A 109 -6.95 -7.03 7.19
C LYS A 109 -5.78 -7.53 6.35
N PHE A 110 -4.84 -8.23 6.99
CA PHE A 110 -3.72 -8.84 6.31
C PHE A 110 -4.17 -10.07 5.50
N ASP A 111 -3.97 -10.00 4.19
CA ASP A 111 -4.11 -11.11 3.26
C ASP A 111 -2.84 -11.95 3.30
N ASN A 112 -2.91 -13.06 4.03
CA ASN A 112 -1.81 -14.00 4.14
C ASN A 112 -1.73 -14.88 2.87
N TYR A 113 -0.68 -14.66 2.07
CA TYR A 113 -0.41 -15.42 0.84
C TYR A 113 0.59 -16.57 1.02
N ILE A 114 1.04 -16.87 2.25
CA ILE A 114 2.07 -17.89 2.55
C ILE A 114 1.74 -19.25 1.92
N ASN A 115 0.51 -19.75 2.10
CA ASN A 115 0.11 -21.04 1.54
C ASN A 115 0.19 -21.10 0.01
N SER A 116 -0.01 -19.95 -0.66
CA SER A 116 0.14 -19.85 -2.11
C SER A 116 1.59 -19.71 -2.55
N MET A 117 2.48 -19.25 -1.67
CA MET A 117 3.91 -19.04 -1.93
C MET A 117 4.74 -20.31 -1.68
N LYS A 118 4.43 -21.09 -0.63
CA LYS A 118 5.16 -22.31 -0.25
C LYS A 118 5.54 -23.24 -1.40
N PRO A 119 4.60 -23.71 -2.26
CA PRO A 119 4.95 -24.62 -3.34
C PRO A 119 5.88 -23.99 -4.39
N LEU A 120 5.85 -22.65 -4.53
CA LEU A 120 6.71 -21.94 -5.48
C LEU A 120 8.11 -21.71 -4.88
N ILE A 121 8.22 -21.58 -3.56
CA ILE A 121 9.49 -21.39 -2.85
C ILE A 121 10.30 -22.67 -2.81
N SER A 122 9.65 -23.83 -2.64
CA SER A 122 10.34 -25.12 -2.66
C SER A 122 11.08 -25.39 -3.98
N GLU A 123 10.69 -24.72 -5.07
CA GLU A 123 11.38 -24.81 -6.36
C GLU A 123 12.66 -23.95 -6.45
N LEU A 124 12.86 -23.00 -5.52
CA LEU A 124 13.98 -22.06 -5.52
C LEU A 124 15.21 -22.57 -4.76
N ASP A 125 15.02 -23.49 -3.80
CA ASP A 125 16.06 -24.00 -2.89
C ASP A 125 16.86 -22.85 -2.21
N ASP A 126 16.15 -21.78 -1.82
CA ASP A 126 16.71 -20.62 -1.12
C ASP A 126 16.40 -20.70 0.38
N PRO A 127 17.40 -20.98 1.24
CA PRO A 127 17.19 -21.16 2.67
C PRO A 127 16.79 -19.87 3.38
N GLU A 128 17.17 -18.70 2.88
CA GLU A 128 16.79 -17.42 3.49
C GLU A 128 15.32 -17.09 3.21
N ILE A 129 14.85 -17.39 1.98
CA ILE A 129 13.43 -17.27 1.65
C ILE A 129 12.60 -18.27 2.47
N GLU A 130 13.06 -19.51 2.59
CA GLU A 130 12.36 -20.55 3.36
C GLU A 130 12.26 -20.18 4.85
N ASN A 131 13.36 -19.76 5.46
CA ASN A 131 13.39 -19.28 6.84
C ASN A 131 12.44 -18.10 7.04
N ALA A 132 12.45 -17.11 6.13
CA ALA A 132 11.57 -15.95 6.23
C ALA A 132 10.08 -16.33 6.11
N VAL A 133 9.74 -17.33 5.30
CA VAL A 133 8.35 -17.83 5.23
C VAL A 133 7.95 -18.61 6.47
N ASN A 134 8.85 -19.40 7.04
CA ASN A 134 8.58 -20.12 8.30
C ASN A 134 8.35 -19.14 9.46
N GLU A 135 9.14 -18.08 9.55
CA GLU A 135 8.94 -17.00 10.51
C GLU A 135 7.57 -16.34 10.32
N LEU A 136 7.16 -16.05 9.08
CA LEU A 136 5.83 -15.50 8.79
C LEU A 136 4.69 -16.44 9.18
N GLU A 137 4.87 -17.75 8.99
CA GLU A 137 3.86 -18.75 9.34
C GLU A 137 3.71 -18.92 10.86
N SER A 138 4.81 -18.72 11.61
CA SER A 138 4.79 -18.82 13.07
C SER A 138 3.98 -17.71 13.76
N LEU A 139 3.63 -16.64 13.04
CA LEU A 139 2.86 -15.53 13.58
C LEU A 139 1.37 -15.89 13.65
N GLU A 140 0.83 -15.97 14.88
CA GLU A 140 -0.59 -16.27 15.11
C GLU A 140 -1.53 -15.19 14.56
N GLU A 141 -1.19 -13.91 14.74
CA GLU A 141 -1.98 -12.76 14.28
C GLU A 141 -1.05 -11.65 13.78
N ILE A 142 -1.34 -11.15 12.58
CA ILE A 142 -0.61 -10.05 11.95
C ILE A 142 -1.61 -8.91 11.74
N ASN A 143 -1.42 -7.83 12.50
CA ASN A 143 -2.21 -6.62 12.33
C ASN A 143 -1.66 -5.76 11.20
N THR A 144 -2.54 -5.17 10.40
CA THR A 144 -2.12 -4.19 9.39
C THR A 144 -1.70 -2.87 10.03
N LEU A 145 -0.96 -2.03 9.30
CA LEU A 145 -0.60 -0.68 9.75
C LEU A 145 -1.86 0.13 10.14
N ARG A 146 -2.96 -0.05 9.40
CA ARG A 146 -4.24 0.58 9.71
C ARG A 146 -4.79 0.13 11.07
N GLU A 147 -4.75 -1.17 11.37
CA GLU A 147 -5.20 -1.70 12.65
C GLU A 147 -4.28 -1.27 13.80
N LEU A 148 -2.97 -1.20 13.56
CA LEU A 148 -2.00 -0.67 14.51
C LEU A 148 -2.26 0.80 14.82
N ASN A 149 -2.56 1.63 13.82
CA ASN A 149 -2.92 3.04 14.01
C ASN A 149 -4.19 3.19 14.84
N LEU A 150 -5.23 2.41 14.51
CA LEU A 150 -6.50 2.45 15.24
C LEU A 150 -6.36 1.98 16.69
N SER A 151 -5.58 0.92 16.92
CA SER A 151 -5.32 0.42 18.26
C SER A 151 -4.41 1.34 19.06
N PHE A 152 -3.40 1.96 18.44
CA PHE A 152 -2.54 2.98 19.03
C PHE A 152 -3.36 4.17 19.56
N GLU A 153 -4.26 4.70 18.73
CA GLU A 153 -5.12 5.84 19.11
C GLU A 153 -6.08 5.48 20.24
N LYS A 154 -6.58 4.25 20.30
CA LYS A 154 -7.36 3.74 21.44
C LYS A 154 -6.52 3.67 22.71
N THR A 155 -5.29 3.15 22.62
CA THR A 155 -4.37 3.05 23.75
C THR A 155 -4.01 4.43 24.31
N ILE A 156 -3.70 5.41 23.44
CA ILE A 156 -3.46 6.79 23.88
C ILE A 156 -4.69 7.39 24.56
N ALA A 157 -5.89 7.17 24.02
CA ALA A 157 -7.12 7.66 24.64
C ALA A 157 -7.31 7.08 26.06
N ILE A 158 -7.01 5.79 26.27
CA ILE A 158 -7.08 5.14 27.58
C ILE A 158 -6.03 5.73 28.53
N ILE A 159 -4.79 5.90 28.09
CA ILE A 159 -3.71 6.48 28.91
C ILE A 159 -4.06 7.90 29.36
N ASN A 160 -4.54 8.73 28.42
CA ASN A 160 -4.93 10.10 28.71
C ASN A 160 -6.15 10.15 29.64
N TYR A 161 -7.10 9.24 29.46
CA TYR A 161 -8.22 9.08 30.38
C TYR A 161 -7.75 8.67 31.79
N ASN A 162 -6.85 7.68 31.91
CA ASN A 162 -6.34 7.18 33.18
C ASN A 162 -5.54 8.24 33.95
N LYS A 163 -4.75 9.06 33.24
CA LYS A 163 -3.97 10.16 33.81
C LYS A 163 -4.79 11.41 34.15
N GLY A 164 -6.01 11.52 33.62
CA GLY A 164 -6.87 12.69 33.81
C GLY A 164 -7.53 12.75 35.19
N THR A 165 -7.71 13.96 35.71
CA THR A 165 -8.60 14.21 36.86
C THR A 165 -10.06 13.89 36.52
N LEU A 166 -10.95 13.70 37.50
CA LEU A 166 -12.38 13.44 37.24
C LEU A 166 -13.02 14.44 36.28
N PHE A 167 -12.66 15.72 36.39
CA PHE A 167 -13.12 16.78 35.49
C PHE A 167 -12.57 16.61 34.06
N GLN A 168 -11.29 16.26 33.93
CA GLN A 168 -10.67 15.97 32.63
C GLN A 168 -11.25 14.70 32.00
N LYS A 169 -11.62 13.69 32.78
CA LYS A 169 -12.31 12.48 32.31
C LYS A 169 -13.67 12.82 31.70
N ILE A 170 -14.47 13.64 32.39
CA ILE A 170 -15.79 14.10 31.92
C ILE A 170 -15.67 14.90 30.62
N ILE A 171 -14.72 15.85 30.55
CA ILE A 171 -14.54 16.71 29.37
C ILE A 171 -13.85 15.96 28.21
N SER A 172 -12.96 14.99 28.48
CA SER A 172 -12.29 14.19 27.42
C SER A 172 -13.25 13.34 26.61
N ASN A 173 -14.36 12.89 27.22
CA ASN A 173 -15.45 12.23 26.49
C ASN A 173 -16.17 13.18 25.53
N TRP A 174 -16.15 14.49 25.80
CA TRP A 174 -16.82 15.53 25.01
C TRP A 174 -15.91 16.17 23.97
N VAL A 175 -14.61 16.30 24.25
CA VAL A 175 -13.64 16.95 23.35
C VAL A 175 -12.44 16.04 23.13
N LYS A 176 -12.42 15.31 22.01
CA LYS A 176 -11.22 14.60 21.54
C LYS A 176 -10.22 15.62 20.99
N ILE A 177 -9.42 16.25 21.85
CA ILE A 177 -8.31 17.10 21.42
C ILE A 177 -7.17 16.19 20.98
N ARG A 178 -6.86 16.18 19.68
CA ARG A 178 -5.66 15.51 19.14
C ARG A 178 -4.48 16.47 19.30
N ASP A 179 -3.64 16.24 20.29
CA ASP A 179 -2.34 16.91 20.35
C ASP A 179 -1.41 16.31 19.29
N LYS A 180 -1.01 17.13 18.29
CA LYS A 180 -0.09 16.70 17.23
C LYS A 180 1.36 16.57 17.74
N ASN A 181 1.68 17.17 18.88
CA ASN A 181 3.02 17.17 19.47
C ASN A 181 3.18 16.10 20.56
N ASP A 182 2.27 15.13 20.63
CA ASP A 182 2.38 14.00 21.57
C ASP A 182 3.70 13.24 21.30
N PRO A 183 4.59 13.09 22.31
CA PRO A 183 5.86 12.39 22.15
C PRO A 183 5.71 10.93 21.67
N LEU A 184 4.61 10.25 22.03
CA LEU A 184 4.34 8.88 21.59
C LEU A 184 3.93 8.86 20.11
N ARG A 185 3.15 9.84 19.64
CA ARG A 185 2.81 9.99 18.22
C ARG A 185 4.05 10.26 17.38
N THR A 186 4.96 11.09 17.89
CA THR A 186 6.24 11.37 17.23
C THR A 186 7.09 10.10 17.10
N LYS A 187 7.20 9.30 18.17
CA LYS A 187 7.89 8.00 18.13
C LYS A 187 7.22 7.00 17.20
N PHE A 188 5.89 6.98 17.14
CA PHE A 188 5.20 6.09 16.24
C PHE A 188 5.47 6.42 14.77
N ALA A 189 5.45 7.71 14.41
CA ALA A 189 5.83 8.17 13.07
C ALA A 189 7.30 7.86 12.73
N GLU A 190 8.20 7.93 13.72
CA GLU A 190 9.59 7.51 13.56
C GLU A 190 9.68 6.00 13.24
N ILE A 191 8.99 5.14 13.99
CA ILE A 191 8.96 3.69 13.74
C ILE A 191 8.38 3.39 12.35
N GLU A 192 7.27 4.04 11.98
CA GLU A 192 6.66 3.89 10.64
C GLU A 192 7.65 4.23 9.53
N LYS A 193 8.39 5.34 9.69
CA LYS A 193 9.43 5.74 8.73
C LYS A 193 10.55 4.69 8.64
N LEU A 194 11.07 4.22 9.77
CA LEU A 194 12.16 3.25 9.80
C LEU A 194 11.74 1.89 9.19
N VAL A 195 10.49 1.47 9.40
CA VAL A 195 9.93 0.27 8.75
C VAL A 195 9.87 0.46 7.23
N ASN A 196 9.43 1.63 6.75
CA ASN A 196 9.40 1.93 5.32
C ASN A 196 10.81 1.97 4.70
N ASP A 197 11.79 2.45 5.46
CA ASP A 197 13.20 2.51 5.06
C ASP A 197 13.91 1.13 5.19
N ASN A 198 13.23 0.12 5.75
CA ASN A 198 13.77 -1.22 6.08
C ASN A 198 14.96 -1.18 7.07
N ASP A 199 15.05 -0.17 7.92
CA ASP A 199 16.10 -0.05 8.95
C ASP A 199 15.69 -0.81 10.23
N TRP A 200 15.78 -2.13 10.17
CA TRP A 200 15.32 -3.02 11.25
C TRP A 200 16.09 -2.86 12.56
N GLN A 201 17.35 -2.44 12.51
CA GLN A 201 18.16 -2.20 13.72
C GLN A 201 17.66 -0.97 14.46
N SER A 202 17.43 0.14 13.75
CA SER A 202 16.87 1.35 14.34
C SER A 202 15.42 1.15 14.79
N VAL A 203 14.62 0.34 14.08
CA VAL A 203 13.27 -0.04 14.55
C VAL A 203 13.34 -0.72 15.93
N ALA A 204 14.23 -1.69 16.12
CA ALA A 204 14.37 -2.40 17.40
C ALA A 204 14.76 -1.45 18.54
N ALA A 205 15.66 -0.49 18.27
CA ALA A 205 16.06 0.52 19.25
C ALA A 205 14.90 1.48 19.60
N ALA A 206 14.16 1.96 18.60
CA ALA A 206 13.02 2.85 18.79
C ALA A 206 11.91 2.17 19.61
N VAL A 207 11.59 0.91 19.31
CA VAL A 207 10.60 0.10 20.05
C VAL A 207 11.07 -0.20 21.47
N GLY A 208 12.33 -0.58 21.67
CA GLY A 208 12.90 -0.87 22.99
C GLY A 208 12.85 0.31 23.97
N SER A 209 12.76 1.53 23.45
CA SER A 209 12.62 2.75 24.24
C SER A 209 11.19 3.01 24.76
N LEU A 210 10.20 2.21 24.36
CA LEU A 210 8.80 2.30 24.81
C LEU A 210 8.58 1.39 26.02
N ILE A 211 8.70 1.95 27.22
CA ILE A 211 8.67 1.18 28.48
C ILE A 211 7.29 1.24 29.19
N ASN A 212 6.33 2.02 28.68
CA ASN A 212 5.05 2.20 29.36
C ASN A 212 4.23 0.88 29.40
N PRO A 213 3.90 0.32 30.58
CA PRO A 213 3.21 -0.97 30.69
C PRO A 213 1.82 -0.98 30.04
N GLU A 214 1.12 0.16 30.01
CA GLU A 214 -0.17 0.30 29.32
C GLU A 214 -0.04 0.12 27.79
N PHE A 215 1.16 0.27 27.24
CA PHE A 215 1.47 0.06 25.83
C PHE A 215 1.80 -1.39 25.48
N LYS A 216 2.04 -2.27 26.46
CA LYS A 216 2.51 -3.65 26.23
C LYS A 216 1.64 -4.46 25.26
N PRO A 217 0.29 -4.43 25.34
CA PRO A 217 -0.54 -5.16 24.37
C PRO A 217 -0.40 -4.63 22.94
N TRP A 218 -0.24 -3.32 22.77
CA TRP A 218 0.00 -2.71 21.47
C TRP A 218 1.41 -3.01 20.94
N LEU A 219 2.42 -3.00 21.81
CA LEU A 219 3.80 -3.35 21.47
C LEU A 219 3.90 -4.79 20.95
N ASN A 220 3.15 -5.73 21.53
CA ASN A 220 3.12 -7.10 21.03
C ASN A 220 2.59 -7.16 19.58
N ARG A 221 1.52 -6.41 19.28
CA ARG A 221 0.96 -6.32 17.93
C ARG A 221 1.92 -5.66 16.94
N LEU A 222 2.58 -4.58 17.39
CA LEU A 222 3.62 -3.91 16.61
C LEU A 222 4.78 -4.86 16.31
N ASN A 223 5.22 -5.67 17.27
CA ASN A 223 6.28 -6.63 17.06
C ASN A 223 5.93 -7.66 15.99
N SER A 224 4.71 -8.24 16.01
CA SER A 224 4.25 -9.13 14.95
C SER A 224 4.28 -8.46 13.57
N PHE A 225 3.84 -7.20 13.49
CA PHE A 225 3.91 -6.42 12.24
C PHE A 225 5.34 -6.14 11.77
N ILE A 226 6.28 -5.85 12.68
CA ILE A 226 7.69 -5.63 12.35
C ILE A 226 8.32 -6.93 11.84
N VAL A 227 8.08 -8.04 12.53
CA VAL A 227 8.57 -9.38 12.09
C VAL A 227 7.99 -9.71 10.72
N ALA A 228 6.70 -9.45 10.49
CA ALA A 228 6.09 -9.65 9.20
C ALA A 228 6.73 -8.77 8.11
N SER A 229 6.84 -7.46 8.35
CA SER A 229 7.43 -6.50 7.41
C SER A 229 8.88 -6.86 7.05
N LYS A 230 9.67 -7.26 8.05
CA LYS A 230 11.07 -7.69 7.88
C LYS A 230 11.17 -8.91 6.97
N ASN A 231 10.42 -9.97 7.27
CA ASN A 231 10.50 -11.21 6.50
C ASN A 231 9.96 -11.04 5.08
N ILE A 232 8.91 -10.24 4.87
CA ILE A 232 8.44 -9.88 3.53
C ILE A 232 9.53 -9.13 2.74
N SER A 233 10.27 -8.23 3.38
CA SER A 233 11.37 -7.49 2.76
C SER A 233 12.55 -8.41 2.39
N ILE A 234 12.89 -9.37 3.26
CA ILE A 234 13.92 -10.40 2.98
C ILE A 234 13.53 -11.21 1.74
N ILE A 235 12.31 -11.76 1.71
CA ILE A 235 11.81 -12.53 0.57
C ILE A 235 11.86 -11.68 -0.71
N TYR A 236 11.40 -10.44 -0.64
CA TYR A 236 11.41 -9.53 -1.80
C TYR A 236 12.84 -9.28 -2.30
N HIS A 237 13.79 -9.00 -1.40
CA HIS A 237 15.17 -8.72 -1.75
C HIS A 237 15.86 -9.94 -2.40
N HIS A 238 15.67 -11.13 -1.82
CA HIS A 238 16.21 -12.37 -2.38
C HIS A 238 15.60 -12.69 -3.75
N LEU A 239 14.28 -12.56 -3.90
CA LEU A 239 13.62 -12.77 -5.20
C LEU A 239 14.14 -11.83 -6.30
N LEU A 240 14.54 -10.59 -5.96
CA LEU A 240 15.13 -9.67 -6.94
C LEU A 240 16.50 -10.14 -7.46
N GLN A 241 17.25 -10.90 -6.68
CA GLN A 241 18.54 -11.46 -7.11
C GLN A 241 18.38 -12.48 -8.24
N TYR A 242 17.22 -13.15 -8.31
CA TYR A 242 16.90 -14.09 -9.39
C TYR A 242 16.40 -13.41 -10.68
N VAL A 243 16.07 -12.10 -10.62
CA VAL A 243 15.61 -11.30 -11.77
C VAL A 243 16.74 -10.47 -12.38
N SER A 244 17.80 -10.21 -11.62
CA SER A 244 18.96 -9.40 -12.02
C SER A 244 19.94 -10.19 -12.88
#